data_AF-A0A1H7B127-F1
#
_entry.id   AF-A0A1H7B127-F1
#
_cell.length_a   1.000
_cell.length_b   1.000
_cell.length_c   1.000
_cell.angle_alpha   90.00
_cell.angle_beta   90.00
_cell.angle_gamma   90.00
#
_symmetry.space_group_name_H-M   'P 1'
#
loop_
_entity.id
_entity.type
_entity.pdbx_description
1 polymer ?
#
loop_
_entity_poly.entity_id
_entity_poly.type
_entity_poly.pdbx_seq_one_letter_code
_entity_poly.pdbx_strand_id
1 'polypeptide(L)'
;MVYGNDDAGDPLRLGVKESCDCSAGSGEGAARRLEDSLLRLQQSDLEMIRVLEDLIHLLIHKRMVRITDLPEVAQAKLSERSRTRDALGGLTGLINDEEQGLI
;
A
#
# COMPACT_ATOMS: atom_id res chain seq x y z
N MET A 1 -18.69 -16.46 -46.73
CA MET A 1 -18.44 -15.16 -47.37
C MET A 1 -18.28 -14.12 -46.27
N VAL A 2 -17.26 -13.30 -46.42
CA VAL A 2 -16.80 -12.25 -45.51
C VAL A 2 -17.41 -10.92 -45.95
N TYR A 3 -17.84 -10.08 -45.02
CA TYR A 3 -17.72 -8.61 -45.02
C TYR A 3 -17.92 -8.22 -43.54
N GLY A 4 -16.93 -7.80 -42.75
CA GLY A 4 -15.94 -6.76 -43.04
C GLY A 4 -16.63 -5.42 -42.86
N ASN A 5 -16.40 -4.74 -41.72
CA ASN A 5 -16.38 -3.28 -41.60
C ASN A 5 -15.72 -2.89 -40.28
N ASP A 6 -14.54 -2.30 -40.45
CA ASP A 6 -13.86 -1.42 -39.51
C ASP A 6 -14.72 -0.20 -39.22
N ASP A 7 -15.10 0.02 -37.95
CA ASP A 7 -15.49 1.34 -37.46
C ASP A 7 -14.62 1.66 -36.24
N ALA A 8 -13.60 2.47 -36.50
CA ALA A 8 -12.87 3.21 -35.50
C ALA A 8 -13.84 4.16 -34.78
N GLY A 9 -13.95 4.05 -33.45
CA GLY A 9 -14.93 4.83 -32.71
C GLY A 9 -14.71 4.83 -31.19
N ASP A 10 -13.67 5.55 -30.78
CA ASP A 10 -13.49 6.22 -29.47
C ASP A 10 -13.09 5.36 -28.24
N PRO A 11 -11.82 5.46 -27.78
CA PRO A 11 -11.30 4.73 -26.62
C PRO A 11 -11.55 5.42 -25.25
N LEU A 12 -12.36 6.48 -25.15
CA LEU A 12 -12.42 7.29 -23.91
C LEU A 12 -13.83 7.73 -23.46
N ARG A 13 -14.85 6.86 -23.48
CA ARG A 13 -16.16 7.21 -22.88
C ARG A 13 -16.93 6.04 -22.27
N LEU A 14 -16.35 5.37 -21.26
CA LEU A 14 -17.21 4.97 -20.14
C LEU A 14 -17.03 6.02 -19.05
N GLY A 15 -17.71 7.15 -19.27
CA GLY A 15 -17.98 8.10 -18.23
C GLY A 15 -18.53 7.32 -17.05
N VAL A 16 -17.86 7.45 -15.90
CA VAL A 16 -18.42 7.19 -14.60
C VAL A 16 -19.76 7.91 -14.61
N LYS A 17 -20.85 7.15 -14.79
CA LYS A 17 -22.18 7.65 -14.53
C LYS A 17 -22.23 7.84 -13.01
N GLU A 18 -21.85 9.01 -12.54
CA GLU A 18 -22.41 9.58 -11.33
C GLU A 18 -23.88 9.90 -11.62
N SER A 19 -24.66 8.84 -11.77
CA SER A 19 -26.09 8.86 -11.56
C SER A 19 -26.26 8.06 -10.29
N CYS A 20 -26.20 8.81 -9.19
CA CYS A 20 -26.72 8.35 -7.92
C CYS A 20 -28.24 8.30 -8.08
N ASP A 21 -28.73 7.30 -8.79
CA ASP A 21 -30.16 6.98 -8.83
C ASP A 21 -30.48 6.29 -7.52
N CYS A 22 -30.88 7.11 -6.54
CA CYS A 22 -31.45 6.69 -5.28
C CYS A 22 -32.82 6.05 -5.55
N SER A 23 -32.89 4.81 -6.01
CA SER A 23 -34.13 4.04 -6.01
C SER A 23 -33.91 2.65 -5.40
N ALA A 24 -34.50 2.47 -4.21
CA ALA A 24 -34.62 1.23 -3.45
C ALA A 24 -33.32 0.59 -2.93
N GLY A 25 -32.98 0.86 -1.66
CA GLY A 25 -31.92 0.13 -0.95
C GLY A 25 -31.49 0.78 0.37
N SER A 26 -32.41 1.05 1.30
CA SER A 26 -32.07 1.71 2.58
C SER A 26 -31.06 0.90 3.44
N GLY A 27 -30.84 -0.38 3.14
CA GLY A 27 -29.82 -1.23 3.78
C GLY A 27 -28.47 -1.28 3.06
N GLU A 28 -28.40 -1.05 1.75
CA GLU A 28 -27.17 -1.23 0.95
C GLU A 28 -26.18 -0.07 1.12
N GLY A 29 -26.67 1.16 1.32
CA GLY A 29 -25.82 2.32 1.56
C GLY A 29 -25.15 2.32 2.94
N ALA A 30 -25.70 1.60 3.94
CA ALA A 30 -25.07 1.43 5.24
C ALA A 30 -23.95 0.38 5.17
N ALA A 31 -24.19 -0.75 4.49
CA ALA A 31 -23.19 -1.78 4.27
C ALA A 31 -21.98 -1.25 3.49
N ARG A 32 -22.20 -0.49 2.40
CA ARG A 32 -21.10 0.14 1.63
C ARG A 32 -20.25 1.09 2.49
N ARG A 33 -20.88 1.92 3.32
CA ARG A 33 -20.15 2.86 4.20
C ARG A 33 -19.32 2.16 5.28
N LEU A 34 -19.80 1.02 5.79
CA LEU A 34 -19.04 0.19 6.70
C LEU A 34 -17.82 -0.41 6.00
N GLU A 35 -18.03 -0.99 4.81
CA GLU A 35 -16.94 -1.53 3.98
C GLU A 35 -15.88 -0.46 3.68
N ASP A 36 -16.28 0.72 3.23
CA ASP A 36 -15.36 1.84 2.97
C ASP A 36 -14.59 2.25 4.24
N SER A 37 -15.25 2.24 5.39
CA SER A 37 -14.61 2.56 6.67
C SER A 37 -13.60 1.49 7.08
N LEU A 38 -13.91 0.22 6.85
CA LEU A 38 -12.99 -0.90 7.11
C LEU A 38 -11.77 -0.84 6.20
N LEU A 39 -11.95 -0.59 4.90
CA LEU A 39 -10.86 -0.44 3.95
C LEU A 39 -9.95 0.74 4.31
N ARG A 40 -10.52 1.88 4.69
CA ARG A 40 -9.76 3.05 5.16
C ARG A 40 -8.98 2.76 6.44
N LEU A 41 -9.56 2.01 7.37
CA LEU A 41 -8.87 1.62 8.59
C LEU A 41 -7.70 0.68 8.28
N GLN A 42 -7.92 -0.34 7.44
CA GLN A 42 -6.85 -1.26 7.02
C GLN A 42 -5.71 -0.52 6.32
N GLN A 43 -6.03 0.44 5.43
CA GLN A 43 -5.04 1.27 4.78
C GLN A 43 -4.24 2.10 5.79
N SER A 44 -4.93 2.72 6.75
CA SER A 44 -4.29 3.48 7.83
C SER A 44 -3.41 2.62 8.72
N ASP A 45 -3.82 1.37 9.02
CA ASP A 45 -3.03 0.43 9.82
C ASP A 45 -1.74 0.03 9.07
N LEU A 46 -1.81 -0.14 7.74
CA LEU A 46 -0.65 -0.42 6.88
C LEU A 46 0.34 0.74 6.82
N GLU A 47 -0.13 1.98 6.88
CA GLU A 47 0.73 3.15 6.98
C GLU A 47 1.34 3.28 8.38
N MET A 48 0.51 3.06 9.42
CA MET A 48 0.93 3.12 10.82
C MET A 48 2.06 2.15 11.15
N ILE A 49 2.03 0.93 10.60
CA ILE A 49 3.07 -0.07 10.89
C ILE A 49 4.48 0.37 10.42
N ARG A 50 4.60 1.19 9.37
CA ARG A 50 5.90 1.77 8.97
C ARG A 50 6.38 2.81 9.99
N VAL A 51 5.47 3.66 10.46
CA VAL A 51 5.78 4.65 11.51
C VAL A 51 6.20 3.95 12.80
N LEU A 52 5.50 2.88 13.20
CA LEU A 52 5.87 2.10 14.38
C LEU A 52 7.26 1.47 14.24
N GLU A 53 7.59 0.92 13.07
CA GLU A 53 8.91 0.36 12.78
C GLU A 53 10.02 1.42 12.93
N ASP A 54 9.83 2.62 12.41
CA ASP A 54 10.80 3.71 12.54
C ASP A 54 10.93 4.21 13.99
N LEU A 55 9.81 4.32 14.72
CA LEU A 55 9.82 4.67 16.13
C LEU A 55 10.53 3.61 16.98
N ILE A 56 10.31 2.32 16.71
CA ILE A 56 11.00 1.23 17.40
C ILE A 56 12.51 1.31 17.11
N HIS A 57 12.93 1.51 15.87
CA HIS A 57 14.32 1.72 15.52
C HIS A 57 14.92 2.95 16.24
N LEU A 58 14.19 4.06 16.31
CA LEU A 58 14.62 5.26 17.04
C LEU A 58 14.81 4.98 18.53
N LEU A 59 13.90 4.24 19.16
CA LEU A 59 13.99 3.86 20.57
C LEU A 59 15.17 2.91 20.84
N ILE A 60 15.43 1.98 19.92
CA ILE A 60 16.60 1.09 19.98
C ILE A 60 17.90 1.88 19.85
N HIS A 61 17.99 2.81 18.88
CA HIS A 61 19.14 3.68 18.69
C HIS A 61 19.41 4.57 19.91
N LYS A 62 18.35 5.07 20.55
CA LYS A 62 18.45 5.82 21.81
C LYS A 62 18.72 4.95 23.04
N ARG A 63 18.85 3.63 22.87
CA ARG A 63 19.08 2.65 23.93
C ARG A 63 17.99 2.64 25.01
N MET A 64 16.78 3.13 24.67
CA MET A 64 15.64 3.18 25.59
C MET A 64 14.91 1.84 25.66
N VAL A 65 14.90 1.09 24.55
CA VAL A 65 14.30 -0.25 24.42
C VAL A 65 15.30 -1.15 23.73
N ARG A 66 15.39 -2.44 24.11
CA ARG A 66 16.17 -3.44 23.38
C ARG A 66 15.22 -4.36 22.64
N ILE A 67 15.64 -4.87 21.48
CA ILE A 67 14.85 -5.85 20.71
C ILE A 67 14.46 -7.07 21.56
N THR A 68 15.37 -7.50 22.44
CA THR A 68 15.16 -8.64 23.35
C THR A 68 14.05 -8.42 24.37
N ASP A 69 13.64 -7.17 24.61
CA ASP A 69 12.59 -6.82 25.55
C ASP A 69 11.18 -6.94 24.93
N LEU A 70 11.11 -7.14 23.60
CA LEU A 70 9.87 -7.40 22.88
C LEU A 70 9.54 -8.91 22.85
N PRO A 71 8.26 -9.30 22.75
CA PRO A 71 7.89 -10.71 22.60
C PRO A 71 8.46 -11.30 21.30
N GLU A 72 8.77 -12.60 21.29
CA GLU A 72 9.40 -13.29 20.14
C GLU A 72 8.68 -13.03 18.82
N VAL A 73 7.35 -13.00 18.85
CA VAL A 73 6.51 -12.69 17.69
C VAL A 73 6.79 -11.29 17.13
N ALA A 74 6.98 -10.29 17.99
CA ALA A 74 7.30 -8.94 17.57
C ALA A 74 8.74 -8.83 17.05
N GLN A 75 9.69 -9.54 17.67
CA GLN A 75 11.08 -9.59 17.20
C GLN A 75 11.17 -10.19 15.79
N ALA A 76 10.48 -11.31 15.55
CA ALA A 76 10.42 -11.95 14.25
C ALA A 76 9.82 -11.03 13.18
N LYS A 77 8.68 -10.40 13.47
CA LYS A 77 8.01 -9.47 12.55
C LYS A 77 8.86 -8.24 12.21
N LEU A 78 9.54 -7.65 13.19
CA LEU A 78 10.44 -6.52 12.95
C LEU A 78 11.64 -6.94 12.10
N SER A 79 12.22 -8.11 12.38
CA SER A 79 13.36 -8.64 11.61
C SER A 79 12.98 -8.93 10.15
N GLU A 80 11.81 -9.51 9.90
CA GLU A 80 11.29 -9.80 8.56
C GLU A 80 11.03 -8.51 7.77
N ARG A 81 10.42 -7.50 8.41
CA ARG A 81 10.17 -6.20 7.78
C ARG A 81 11.47 -5.46 7.44
N SER A 82 12.43 -5.41 8.37
CA SER A 82 13.74 -4.82 8.09
C SER A 82 14.41 -5.52 6.91
N ARG A 83 14.45 -6.85 6.89
CA ARG A 83 15.04 -7.62 5.77
C ARG A 83 14.36 -7.34 4.44
N THR A 84 13.02 -7.24 4.44
CA THR A 84 12.25 -6.91 3.23
C THR A 84 12.59 -5.51 2.73
N ARG A 85 12.69 -4.54 3.65
CA ARG A 85 13.10 -3.17 3.33
C ARG A 85 14.53 -3.11 2.81
N ASP A 86 15.45 -3.84 3.43
CA ASP A 86 16.86 -3.88 3.04
C ASP A 86 17.03 -4.59 1.69
N ALA A 87 16.24 -5.62 1.41
CA ALA A 87 16.21 -6.28 0.10
C ALA A 87 15.71 -5.31 -1.00
N LEU A 88 14.64 -4.56 -0.72
CA LEU A 88 14.11 -3.57 -1.66
C LEU A 88 15.03 -2.34 -1.81
N GLY A 89 15.58 -1.83 -0.71
CA GLY A 89 16.49 -0.69 -0.70
C GLY A 89 17.88 -1.00 -1.23
N GLY A 90 18.37 -2.23 -1.04
CA GLY A 90 19.60 -2.74 -1.64
C GLY A 90 19.47 -2.90 -3.16
N LEU A 91 18.29 -3.29 -3.65
CA LEU A 91 17.99 -3.24 -5.09
C LEU A 91 17.96 -1.80 -5.61
N THR A 92 17.38 -0.85 -4.87
CA THR A 92 17.40 0.58 -5.24
C THR A 92 18.82 1.17 -5.24
N GLY A 93 19.70 0.73 -4.33
CA GLY A 93 21.12 1.11 -4.32
C GLY A 93 21.86 0.61 -5.57
N LEU A 94 21.67 -0.67 -5.93
CA LEU A 94 22.29 -1.28 -7.11
C LEU A 94 21.79 -0.70 -8.45
N ILE A 95 20.56 -0.17 -8.50
CA ILE A 95 20.00 0.54 -9.67
C ILE A 95 20.53 1.97 -9.76
N ASN A 96 21.04 2.54 -8.66
CA ASN A 96 21.58 3.90 -8.64
C ASN A 96 23.11 3.96 -8.79
N ASP A 97 23.79 2.81 -8.69
CA ASP A 97 25.25 2.69 -8.87
C ASP A 97 25.70 2.80 -10.34
N GLU A 98 24.77 2.84 -11.31
CA GLU A 98 25.08 3.06 -12.74
C GLU A 98 25.16 4.53 -13.17
N GLU A 99 24.83 5.50 -12.30
CA GLU A 99 24.87 6.95 -12.64
C GLU A 99 25.90 7.79 -11.84
N GLN A 100 26.67 7.20 -10.92
CA GLN A 100 27.74 7.94 -10.21
C GLN A 100 29.13 7.33 -10.41
N GLY A 101 29.43 7.05 -11.67
CA GLY A 101 30.80 7.03 -12.18
C GLY A 101 31.04 8.26 -13.06
N LEU A 102 31.44 9.40 -12.46
CA LEU A 102 32.54 10.27 -12.90
C LEU A 102 32.54 11.58 -12.08
N ILE A 103 33.73 11.90 -11.54
CA ILE A 103 34.25 13.13 -10.89
C ILE A 103 33.71 13.60 -9.54
#